data_AF-A0A371H4J5-F1
#
_entry.id   AF-A0A371H4J5-F1
#
_cell.length_a   1.000
_cell.length_b   1.000
_cell.length_c   1.000
_cell.angle_alpha   90.00
_cell.angle_beta   90.00
_cell.angle_gamma   90.00
#
_symmetry.space_group_name_H-M   'P 1'
#
loop_
_entity.id
_entity.type
_entity.pdbx_description
1 polymer ?
#
loop_
_entity_poly.entity_id
_entity_poly.type
_entity_poly.pdbx_seq_one_letter_code
_entity_poly.pdbx_strand_id
1 'polypeptide(L)'
;ISFWHQHLIHSLISFFRMAISFSYWDDCVDPQDLEAMWNVPEVCAEWLKAGEDRCQKVHLSRDPDGQAYLTQTEMRAVTNIVISRHFQSEIDPGMICAIAELESDRKLLVMNSSYKSKEPTVGLMQLLPEIAEWLMRLTTACSELGYCSYAAEGHREFLFKPFVNVYLAAAYIKWLSNFDNK
;
A
#
# COMPACT_ATOMS: atom_id res chain seq x y z
N ILE A 1 -26.71 -16.27 0.22
CA ILE A 1 -26.08 -15.46 1.30
C ILE A 1 -27.10 -14.42 1.71
N SER A 2 -27.49 -14.37 2.99
CA SER A 2 -28.61 -13.52 3.44
C SER A 2 -28.20 -12.05 3.53
N PHE A 3 -29.16 -11.16 3.26
CA PHE A 3 -29.02 -9.69 3.32
C PHE A 3 -28.37 -9.21 4.63
N TRP A 4 -28.73 -9.84 5.75
CA TRP A 4 -28.16 -9.57 7.07
C TRP A 4 -26.66 -9.85 7.18
N HIS A 5 -26.16 -10.86 6.45
CA HIS A 5 -24.75 -11.22 6.49
C HIS A 5 -23.88 -10.19 5.75
N GLN A 6 -24.39 -9.66 4.63
CA GLN A 6 -23.71 -8.63 3.86
C GLN A 6 -23.70 -7.28 4.61
N HIS A 7 -24.78 -6.95 5.32
CA HIS A 7 -24.85 -5.72 6.11
C HIS A 7 -23.91 -5.74 7.33
N LEU A 8 -23.77 -6.90 8.00
CA LEU A 8 -22.77 -7.11 9.06
C LEU A 8 -21.34 -6.97 8.55
N ILE A 9 -21.04 -7.51 7.35
CA ILE A 9 -19.72 -7.36 6.73
C ILE A 9 -19.44 -5.90 6.39
N HIS A 10 -20.37 -5.17 5.80
CA HIS A 10 -20.22 -3.73 5.55
C HIS A 10 -20.03 -2.92 6.84
N SER A 11 -20.75 -3.27 7.92
CA SER A 11 -20.63 -2.62 9.22
C SER A 11 -19.27 -2.90 9.88
N LEU A 12 -18.77 -4.14 9.81
CA LEU A 12 -17.44 -4.51 10.30
C LEU A 12 -16.31 -3.89 9.47
N ILE A 13 -16.47 -3.79 8.15
CA ILE A 13 -15.56 -3.07 7.25
C ILE A 13 -15.53 -1.58 7.60
N SER A 14 -16.70 -0.98 7.85
CA SER A 14 -16.81 0.40 8.31
C SER A 14 -16.14 0.61 9.67
N PHE A 15 -16.32 -0.34 10.60
CA PHE A 15 -15.71 -0.30 11.93
C PHE A 15 -14.19 -0.45 11.87
N PHE A 16 -13.65 -1.36 11.05
CA PHE A 16 -12.21 -1.47 10.79
C PHE A 16 -11.65 -0.21 10.10
N ARG A 17 -12.40 0.39 9.16
CA ARG A 17 -12.06 1.70 8.58
C ARG A 17 -12.03 2.82 9.62
N MET A 18 -12.93 2.80 10.61
CA MET A 18 -12.92 3.78 11.70
C MET A 18 -11.76 3.59 12.68
N ALA A 19 -11.17 2.39 12.76
CA ALA A 19 -10.04 2.12 13.64
C ALA A 19 -8.69 2.58 13.07
N ILE A 20 -8.57 2.68 11.73
CA ILE A 20 -7.33 3.06 11.03
C ILE A 20 -7.62 4.23 10.12
N SER A 21 -7.25 5.44 10.55
CA SER A 21 -7.31 6.64 9.72
C SER A 21 -5.92 7.26 9.61
N PHE A 22 -5.29 7.15 8.44
CA PHE A 22 -4.08 7.92 8.17
C PHE A 22 -4.47 9.35 7.81
N SER A 23 -3.95 10.32 8.55
CA SER A 23 -4.12 11.74 8.25
C SER A 23 -2.87 12.31 7.59
N TYR A 24 -1.72 11.78 7.98
CA TYR A 24 -0.41 12.21 7.51
C TYR A 24 0.36 11.05 6.92
N TRP A 25 1.29 11.35 6.00
CA TRP A 25 2.27 10.40 5.49
C TRP A 25 3.11 9.80 6.62
N ASP A 26 3.45 10.61 7.63
CA ASP A 26 4.17 10.20 8.85
C ASP A 26 3.45 9.08 9.63
N ASP A 27 2.14 8.93 9.49
CA ASP A 27 1.38 7.90 10.19
C ASP A 27 1.49 6.52 9.50
N CYS A 28 1.86 6.48 8.22
CA CYS A 28 1.83 5.27 7.39
C CYS A 28 3.14 4.94 6.66
N VAL A 29 4.19 5.75 6.83
CA VAL A 29 5.46 5.60 6.13
C VAL A 29 6.64 5.74 7.09
N ASP A 30 7.68 4.93 6.88
CA ASP A 30 8.90 4.99 7.69
C ASP A 30 9.70 6.28 7.38
N PRO A 31 10.44 6.86 8.32
CA PRO A 31 11.13 8.14 8.11
C PRO A 31 12.09 8.16 6.91
N GLN A 32 12.72 7.03 6.58
CA GLN A 32 13.62 6.91 5.43
C GLN A 32 12.88 6.92 4.09
N ASP A 33 11.66 6.40 4.08
CA ASP A 33 10.78 6.39 2.91
C ASP A 33 10.18 7.79 2.70
N LEU A 34 9.78 8.46 3.78
CA LEU A 34 9.29 9.84 3.74
C LEU A 34 10.39 10.81 3.27
N GLU A 35 11.61 10.65 3.76
CA GLU A 35 12.77 11.43 3.29
C GLU A 35 13.05 11.17 1.81
N ALA A 36 12.91 9.93 1.34
CA ALA A 36 13.08 9.62 -0.08
C ALA A 36 11.99 10.25 -0.95
N MET A 37 10.75 10.31 -0.47
CA MET A 37 9.66 11.03 -1.15
C MET A 37 9.99 12.52 -1.30
N TRP A 38 10.49 13.18 -0.26
CA TRP A 38 10.94 14.57 -0.33
C TRP A 38 12.10 14.81 -1.31
N ASN A 39 12.92 13.79 -1.57
CA ASN A 39 14.03 13.86 -2.51
C ASN A 39 13.58 13.63 -3.98
N VAL A 40 12.31 13.29 -4.23
CA VAL A 40 11.73 13.25 -5.58
C VAL A 40 11.27 14.66 -5.97
N PRO A 41 11.86 15.30 -7.01
CA PRO A 41 11.57 16.69 -7.35
C PRO A 41 10.09 16.97 -7.63
N GLU A 42 9.40 16.05 -8.30
CA GLU A 42 7.99 16.20 -8.64
C GLU A 42 7.09 16.14 -7.41
N VAL A 43 7.38 15.22 -6.47
CA VAL A 43 6.66 15.11 -5.19
C VAL A 43 6.91 16.35 -4.34
N CYS A 44 8.17 16.76 -4.20
CA CYS A 44 8.53 17.95 -3.45
C CYS A 44 7.82 19.20 -3.98
N ALA A 45 7.81 19.38 -5.31
CA ALA A 45 7.09 20.50 -5.94
C ALA A 45 5.58 20.44 -5.70
N GLU A 46 4.98 19.24 -5.73
CA GLU A 46 3.56 19.04 -5.45
C GLU A 46 3.20 19.37 -3.99
N TRP A 47 3.97 18.84 -3.05
CA TRP A 47 3.80 19.08 -1.61
C TRP A 47 4.00 20.55 -1.24
N LEU A 48 5.04 21.20 -1.76
CA LEU A 48 5.26 22.63 -1.56
C LEU A 48 4.11 23.48 -2.12
N LYS A 49 3.54 23.09 -3.27
CA LYS A 49 2.38 23.77 -3.86
C LYS A 49 1.12 23.58 -3.02
N ALA A 50 0.97 22.43 -2.35
CA ALA A 50 -0.09 22.17 -1.39
C ALA A 50 0.10 22.91 -0.04
N GLY A 51 1.27 23.52 0.18
CA GLY A 51 1.60 24.23 1.41
C GLY A 51 2.22 23.35 2.49
N GLU A 52 2.61 22.13 2.15
CA GLU A 52 3.33 21.22 3.05
C GLU A 52 4.80 21.65 3.19
N ASP A 53 5.41 21.30 4.31
CA ASP A 53 6.84 21.54 4.55
C ASP A 53 7.50 20.38 5.31
N ARG A 54 8.83 20.34 5.29
CA ARG A 54 9.64 19.26 5.89
C ARG A 54 9.72 19.33 7.42
N CYS A 55 9.33 20.45 8.04
CA CYS A 55 9.38 20.68 9.47
C CYS A 55 8.09 20.24 10.19
N GLN A 56 7.02 19.99 9.44
CA GLN A 56 5.75 19.48 9.95
C GLN A 56 5.38 18.14 9.32
N LYS A 57 4.37 17.49 9.89
CA LYS A 57 3.81 16.28 9.30
C LYS A 57 3.18 16.59 7.94
N VAL A 58 3.41 15.73 6.96
CA VAL A 58 2.90 15.93 5.60
C VAL A 58 1.51 15.34 5.49
N HIS A 59 0.52 16.12 5.09
CA HIS A 59 -0.85 15.63 4.93
C HIS A 59 -0.98 14.63 3.78
N LEU A 60 -1.84 13.63 3.96
CA LEU A 60 -2.28 12.78 2.86
C LEU A 60 -3.34 13.46 2.01
N SER A 61 -3.26 13.27 0.70
CA SER A 61 -4.28 13.71 -0.24
C SER A 61 -5.63 13.06 0.03
N ARG A 62 -6.71 13.83 -0.17
CA ARG A 62 -8.11 13.42 0.07
C ARG A 62 -8.95 13.57 -1.18
N ASP A 63 -9.68 12.51 -1.55
CA ASP A 63 -10.64 12.59 -2.64
C ASP A 63 -11.87 13.43 -2.22
N PRO A 64 -12.81 13.76 -3.13
CA PRO A 64 -14.02 14.51 -2.77
C PRO A 64 -14.89 13.84 -1.68
N ASP A 65 -14.74 12.52 -1.48
CA ASP A 65 -15.42 11.74 -0.45
C ASP A 65 -14.63 11.69 0.89
N GLY A 66 -13.50 12.40 0.97
CA GLY A 66 -12.62 12.44 2.15
C GLY A 66 -11.77 11.19 2.36
N GLN A 67 -11.68 10.29 1.37
CA GLN A 67 -10.83 9.11 1.46
C GLN A 67 -9.37 9.45 1.16
N ALA A 68 -8.46 8.90 1.98
CA ALA A 68 -7.03 9.05 1.74
C ALA A 68 -6.62 8.27 0.48
N TYR A 69 -5.94 8.96 -0.43
CA TYR A 69 -5.44 8.39 -1.68
C TYR A 69 -4.06 8.96 -2.00
N LEU A 70 -3.34 8.29 -2.89
CA LEU A 70 -2.10 8.82 -3.47
C LEU A 70 -2.42 9.53 -4.78
N THR A 71 -1.85 10.72 -4.97
CA THR A 71 -1.84 11.35 -6.28
C THR A 71 -1.05 10.51 -7.28
N GLN A 72 -1.19 10.80 -8.57
CA GLN A 72 -0.41 10.15 -9.61
C GLN A 72 1.10 10.29 -9.36
N THR A 73 1.53 11.47 -8.93
CA THR A 73 2.93 11.80 -8.64
C THR A 73 3.43 11.00 -7.45
N GLU A 74 2.66 10.98 -6.36
CA GLU A 74 2.99 10.24 -5.15
C GLU A 74 3.05 8.73 -5.42
N MET A 75 2.06 8.15 -6.11
CA MET A 75 2.02 6.73 -6.46
C MET A 75 3.23 6.32 -7.30
N ARG A 76 3.60 7.15 -8.29
CA ARG A 76 4.78 6.92 -9.14
C ARG A 76 6.07 6.97 -8.32
N ALA A 77 6.18 7.92 -7.39
CA ALA A 77 7.35 8.04 -6.53
C ALA A 77 7.52 6.83 -5.60
N VAL A 78 6.44 6.44 -4.89
CA VAL A 78 6.45 5.23 -4.05
C VAL A 78 6.90 4.02 -4.85
N THR A 79 6.32 3.83 -6.04
CA THR A 79 6.68 2.71 -6.92
C THR A 79 8.15 2.75 -7.32
N ASN A 80 8.64 3.89 -7.82
CA ASN A 80 10.03 4.03 -8.26
C ASN A 80 11.02 3.79 -7.13
N ILE A 81 10.73 4.29 -5.93
CA ILE A 81 11.58 4.09 -4.75
C ILE A 81 11.63 2.60 -4.39
N VAL A 82 10.48 1.92 -4.32
CA VAL A 82 10.41 0.49 -4.03
C VAL A 82 11.15 -0.35 -5.09
N ILE A 83 10.88 -0.10 -6.37
CA ILE A 83 11.48 -0.85 -7.48
C ILE A 83 12.99 -0.64 -7.55
N SER A 84 13.47 0.60 -7.43
CA SER A 84 14.91 0.91 -7.48
C SER A 84 15.68 0.28 -6.33
N ARG A 85 15.10 0.25 -5.12
CA ARG A 85 15.76 -0.30 -3.93
C ARG A 85 15.77 -1.83 -3.88
N HIS A 86 14.73 -2.49 -4.36
CA HIS A 86 14.52 -3.91 -4.07
C HIS A 86 14.49 -4.81 -5.30
N PHE A 87 14.20 -4.27 -6.47
CA PHE A 87 13.92 -5.07 -7.66
C PHE A 87 14.87 -4.78 -8.82
N GLN A 88 15.94 -3.99 -8.61
CA GLN A 88 16.95 -3.66 -9.62
C GLN A 88 16.35 -3.19 -10.95
N SER A 89 15.19 -2.53 -10.89
CA SER A 89 14.43 -2.10 -12.08
C SER A 89 13.96 -3.24 -13.02
N GLU A 90 13.86 -4.48 -12.52
CA GLU A 90 13.35 -5.63 -13.27
C GLU A 90 11.82 -5.59 -13.48
N ILE A 91 11.11 -4.77 -12.72
CA ILE A 91 9.66 -4.60 -12.80
C ILE A 91 9.37 -3.21 -13.36
N ASP A 92 8.52 -3.13 -14.38
CA ASP A 92 8.07 -1.85 -14.91
C ASP A 92 7.24 -1.07 -13.86
N PRO A 93 7.68 0.13 -13.44
CA PRO A 93 6.91 0.98 -12.53
C PRO A 93 5.54 1.38 -13.10
N GLY A 94 5.42 1.52 -14.42
CA GLY A 94 4.17 1.86 -15.09
C GLY A 94 3.09 0.82 -14.84
N MET A 95 3.45 -0.46 -14.99
CA MET A 95 2.58 -1.59 -14.67
C MET A 95 2.06 -1.56 -13.22
N ILE A 96 2.93 -1.30 -12.24
CA ILE A 96 2.53 -1.23 -10.82
C ILE A 96 1.56 -0.07 -10.58
N CYS A 97 1.82 1.11 -11.16
CA CYS A 97 0.92 2.25 -11.07
C CYS A 97 -0.46 1.94 -11.66
N ALA A 98 -0.49 1.30 -12.83
CA ALA A 98 -1.73 0.92 -13.49
C ALA A 98 -2.55 -0.09 -12.67
N ILE A 99 -1.89 -1.06 -12.02
CA ILE A 99 -2.57 -2.00 -11.11
C ILE A 99 -3.18 -1.25 -9.92
N ALA A 100 -2.43 -0.35 -9.26
CA ALA A 100 -2.96 0.42 -8.12
C ALA A 100 -4.19 1.28 -8.49
N GLU A 101 -4.19 1.83 -9.71
CA GLU A 101 -5.34 2.56 -10.25
C GLU A 101 -6.55 1.66 -10.48
N LEU A 102 -6.34 0.50 -11.12
CA LEU A 102 -7.42 -0.44 -11.41
C LEU A 102 -8.00 -1.07 -10.15
N GLU A 103 -7.15 -1.41 -9.18
CA GLU A 103 -7.52 -2.21 -8.02
C GLU A 103 -8.09 -1.38 -6.87
N SER A 104 -7.60 -0.14 -6.67
CA SER A 104 -8.05 0.69 -5.55
C SER A 104 -8.30 2.15 -5.88
N ASP A 105 -8.15 2.59 -7.14
CA ASP A 105 -8.13 4.01 -7.50
C ASP A 105 -7.08 4.79 -6.67
N ARG A 106 -5.96 4.13 -6.36
CA ARG A 106 -4.87 4.62 -5.48
C ARG A 106 -5.32 4.98 -4.06
N LYS A 107 -6.48 4.49 -3.61
CA LYS A 107 -6.97 4.71 -2.24
C LYS A 107 -6.30 3.72 -1.29
N LEU A 108 -5.85 4.22 -0.14
CA LEU A 108 -5.09 3.42 0.82
C LEU A 108 -5.99 2.44 1.58
N LEU A 109 -7.12 2.93 2.11
CA LEU A 109 -7.99 2.18 3.03
C LEU A 109 -9.13 1.43 2.31
N VAL A 110 -8.78 0.77 1.20
CA VAL A 110 -9.72 -0.05 0.41
C VAL A 110 -9.62 -1.50 0.83
N MET A 111 -10.79 -2.09 1.08
CA MET A 111 -10.94 -3.52 1.29
C MET A 111 -12.03 -4.02 0.37
N ASN A 112 -11.73 -5.05 -0.43
CA ASN A 112 -12.70 -5.69 -1.30
C ASN A 112 -12.94 -7.12 -0.84
N SER A 113 -14.20 -7.46 -0.58
CA SER A 113 -14.60 -8.83 -0.30
C SER A 113 -14.93 -9.54 -1.61
N SER A 114 -14.12 -10.54 -1.95
CA SER A 114 -14.42 -11.44 -3.06
C SER A 114 -15.33 -12.57 -2.59
N TYR A 115 -16.20 -13.06 -3.46
CA TYR A 115 -16.96 -14.28 -3.19
C TYR A 115 -16.08 -15.55 -3.20
N LYS A 116 -14.85 -15.45 -3.70
CA LYS A 116 -13.92 -16.58 -3.86
C LYS A 116 -13.01 -16.81 -2.64
N SER A 117 -12.69 -15.75 -1.90
CA SER A 117 -11.83 -15.82 -0.71
C SER A 117 -12.66 -15.57 0.55
N LYS A 118 -12.31 -16.27 1.63
CA LYS A 118 -12.93 -16.02 2.95
C LYS A 118 -12.48 -14.68 3.53
N GLU A 119 -11.34 -14.16 3.09
CA GLU A 119 -10.75 -12.91 3.55
C GLU A 119 -10.78 -11.84 2.46
N PRO A 120 -11.00 -10.56 2.83
CA PRO A 120 -10.95 -9.46 1.89
C PRO A 120 -9.51 -9.18 1.45
N THR A 121 -9.35 -8.70 0.22
CA THR A 121 -8.12 -8.07 -0.25
C THR A 121 -8.03 -6.64 0.28
N VAL A 122 -6.82 -6.14 0.48
CA VAL A 122 -6.59 -4.87 1.18
C VAL A 122 -5.52 -3.99 0.54
N GLY A 123 -5.64 -2.68 0.73
CA GLY A 123 -4.62 -1.69 0.37
C GLY A 123 -4.61 -1.28 -1.11
N LEU A 124 -3.55 -0.58 -1.50
CA LEU A 124 -3.39 -0.01 -2.86
C LEU A 124 -3.45 -1.07 -3.96
N MET A 125 -2.82 -2.22 -3.72
CA MET A 125 -2.64 -3.29 -4.70
C MET A 125 -3.57 -4.48 -4.45
N GLN A 126 -4.58 -4.30 -3.59
CA GLN A 126 -5.58 -5.33 -3.24
C GLN A 126 -4.94 -6.71 -2.94
N LEU A 127 -3.98 -6.72 -2.03
CA LEU A 127 -3.32 -7.96 -1.61
C LEU A 127 -4.18 -8.77 -0.66
N LEU A 128 -4.15 -10.09 -0.81
CA LEU A 128 -4.71 -11.00 0.17
C LEU A 128 -3.75 -11.10 1.37
N PRO A 129 -4.22 -10.95 2.62
CA PRO A 129 -3.37 -11.05 3.80
C PRO A 129 -2.57 -12.36 3.86
N GLU A 130 -3.19 -13.48 3.48
CA GLU A 130 -2.53 -14.79 3.42
C GLU A 130 -1.33 -14.81 2.44
N ILE A 131 -1.45 -14.15 1.29
CA ILE A 131 -0.35 -14.05 0.30
C ILE A 131 0.77 -13.18 0.87
N ALA A 132 0.44 -12.08 1.53
CA ALA A 132 1.42 -11.21 2.18
C ALA A 132 2.20 -11.96 3.27
N GLU A 133 1.51 -12.66 4.17
CA GLU A 133 2.15 -13.49 5.21
C GLU A 133 3.02 -14.60 4.61
N TRP A 134 2.56 -15.23 3.53
CA TRP A 134 3.35 -16.23 2.81
C TRP A 134 4.62 -15.63 2.19
N LEU A 135 4.54 -14.47 1.52
CA LEU A 135 5.71 -13.77 0.96
C LEU A 135 6.69 -13.33 2.04
N MET A 136 6.19 -12.81 3.16
CA MET A 136 7.04 -12.41 4.30
C MET A 136 7.82 -13.60 4.87
N ARG A 137 7.22 -14.80 4.92
CA ARG A 137 7.92 -16.03 5.33
C ARG A 137 8.99 -16.49 4.33
N LEU A 138 8.80 -16.23 3.04
CA LEU A 138 9.73 -16.66 2.00
C LEU A 138 10.88 -15.68 1.76
N THR A 139 10.69 -14.39 2.05
CA THR A 139 11.63 -13.33 1.69
C THR A 139 12.45 -12.88 2.89
N THR A 140 13.74 -13.24 2.93
CA THR A 140 14.69 -12.73 3.95
C THR A 140 14.82 -11.20 3.90
N ALA A 141 14.57 -10.59 2.73
CA ALA A 141 14.56 -9.15 2.54
C ALA A 141 13.52 -8.43 3.42
N CYS A 142 12.36 -9.04 3.73
CA CYS A 142 11.41 -8.40 4.65
C CYS A 142 11.98 -8.25 6.08
N SER A 143 12.88 -9.16 6.50
CA SER A 143 13.53 -9.10 7.81
C SER A 143 14.61 -8.02 7.87
N GLU A 144 15.33 -7.79 6.77
CA GLU A 144 16.39 -6.76 6.67
C GLU A 144 15.82 -5.35 6.55
N LEU A 145 14.63 -5.21 5.95
CA LEU A 145 13.94 -3.92 5.75
C LEU A 145 13.05 -3.50 6.92
N GLY A 146 12.99 -4.30 7.99
CA GLY A 146 12.10 -4.05 9.12
C GLY A 146 10.62 -4.31 8.81
N TYR A 147 10.25 -4.64 7.56
CA TYR A 147 8.87 -4.93 7.18
C TYR A 147 8.30 -6.18 7.88
N CYS A 148 9.15 -7.16 8.24
CA CYS A 148 8.76 -8.31 9.06
C CYS A 148 8.37 -7.96 10.50
N SER A 149 8.84 -6.82 11.04
CA SER A 149 8.47 -6.41 12.41
C SER A 149 6.97 -6.13 12.55
N TYR A 150 6.32 -5.76 11.44
CA TYR A 150 4.87 -5.52 11.37
C TYR A 150 4.03 -6.81 11.36
N ALA A 151 4.61 -7.93 10.92
CA ALA A 151 3.91 -9.22 10.88
C ALA A 151 3.85 -9.92 12.26
N ALA A 152 4.77 -9.58 13.17
CA ALA A 152 4.92 -10.23 14.46
C ALA A 152 3.70 -10.05 15.39
N GLU A 153 2.85 -9.06 15.13
CA GLU A 153 1.69 -8.73 15.97
C GLU A 153 0.34 -9.14 15.36
N GLY A 154 0.31 -9.78 14.19
CA GLY A 154 -0.94 -10.22 13.55
C GLY A 154 -1.87 -9.07 13.09
N HIS A 155 -1.41 -7.83 13.17
CA HIS A 155 -2.14 -6.64 12.77
C HIS A 155 -2.05 -6.45 11.25
N ARG A 156 -3.17 -6.57 10.54
CA ARG A 156 -3.22 -6.42 9.06
C ARG A 156 -3.06 -4.96 8.58
N GLU A 157 -2.92 -4.04 9.52
CA GLU A 157 -2.90 -2.60 9.28
C GLU A 157 -1.70 -2.16 8.44
N PHE A 158 -0.58 -2.88 8.55
CA PHE A 158 0.60 -2.61 7.74
C PHE A 158 0.35 -2.76 6.24
N LEU A 159 -0.63 -3.56 5.83
CA LEU A 159 -0.99 -3.70 4.41
C LEU A 159 -1.68 -2.46 3.85
N PHE A 160 -2.10 -1.51 4.68
CA PHE A 160 -2.57 -0.21 4.22
C PHE A 160 -1.43 0.81 4.09
N LYS A 161 -0.22 0.49 4.57
CA LYS A 161 0.95 1.35 4.38
C LYS A 161 1.41 1.27 2.92
N PRO A 162 1.59 2.42 2.24
CA PRO A 162 1.77 2.44 0.79
C PRO A 162 3.02 1.70 0.33
N PHE A 163 4.17 1.94 0.98
CA PHE A 163 5.44 1.28 0.64
C PHE A 163 5.39 -0.23 0.84
N VAL A 164 4.83 -0.68 1.97
CA VAL A 164 4.76 -2.12 2.29
C VAL A 164 3.83 -2.84 1.31
N ASN A 165 2.66 -2.27 1.02
CA ASN A 165 1.71 -2.87 0.09
C ASN A 165 2.28 -2.97 -1.32
N VAL A 166 2.91 -1.91 -1.83
CA VAL A 166 3.56 -1.90 -3.15
C VAL A 166 4.73 -2.89 -3.22
N TYR A 167 5.58 -2.94 -2.19
CA TYR A 167 6.70 -3.89 -2.12
C TYR A 167 6.22 -5.33 -2.20
N LEU A 168 5.22 -5.72 -1.39
CA LEU A 168 4.70 -7.09 -1.38
C LEU A 168 4.04 -7.45 -2.71
N ALA A 169 3.32 -6.51 -3.32
CA ALA A 169 2.70 -6.73 -4.62
C ALA A 169 3.76 -6.90 -5.73
N ALA A 170 4.79 -6.06 -5.73
CA ALA A 170 5.91 -6.19 -6.66
C ALA A 170 6.65 -7.53 -6.48
N ALA A 171 6.88 -7.95 -5.23
CA ALA A 171 7.45 -9.26 -4.92
C ALA A 171 6.57 -10.41 -5.43
N TYR A 172 5.25 -10.29 -5.28
CA TYR A 172 4.31 -11.28 -5.78
C TYR A 172 4.32 -11.37 -7.31
N ILE A 173 4.30 -10.23 -8.00
CA ILE A 173 4.36 -10.17 -9.46
C ILE A 173 5.65 -10.79 -9.98
N LYS A 174 6.79 -10.47 -9.36
CA LYS A 174 8.08 -11.09 -9.70
C LYS A 174 8.10 -12.59 -9.43
N TRP A 175 7.42 -13.06 -8.39
CA TRP A 175 7.29 -14.49 -8.15
C TRP A 175 6.43 -15.16 -9.24
N LEU A 176 5.30 -14.56 -9.60
CA LEU A 176 4.41 -15.06 -10.66
C LEU A 176 5.12 -15.11 -12.01
N SER A 177 5.93 -14.11 -12.36
CA SER A 177 6.68 -14.09 -13.62
C SER A 177 7.73 -15.21 -13.73
N ASN A 178 8.17 -15.77 -12.60
CA ASN A 178 9.13 -16.87 -12.53
C ASN A 178 8.45 -18.24 -12.30
N PHE A 179 7.13 -18.28 -12.13
CA PHE A 179 6.41 -19.49 -11.77
C PHE A 179 6.42 -20.54 -12.90
N ASP A 180 6.41 -20.11 -14.17
CA ASP A 180 6.41 -20.99 -15.34
C ASP A 180 7.82 -21.49 -15.76
N ASN A 181 8.89 -21.07 -15.07
CA ASN A 181 10.25 -21.56 -15.33
C ASN A 181 10.59 -22.84 -14.53
N LYS A 182 9.59 -23.71 -14.29
CA LYS A 182 9.74 -25.02 -13.63
C LYS A 182 9.26 -26.17 -14.50
#